data_AF-A0A843G7W9-F1
#
_entry.id   AF-A0A843G7W9-F1
#
_cell.length_a   1.000
_cell.length_b   1.000
_cell.length_c   1.000
_cell.angle_alpha   90.00
_cell.angle_beta   90.00
_cell.angle_gamma   90.00
#
_symmetry.space_group_name_H-M   'P 1'
#
loop_
_entity.id
_entity.type
_entity.pdbx_description
1 polymer ?
#
loop_
_entity_poly.entity_id
_entity_poly.type
_entity_poly.pdbx_seq_one_letter_code
_entity_poly.pdbx_strand_id
1 'polypeptide(L)'
;MATTLKRAVGIVAVIVVLFLAITALSGILILAQDDTEGGIPGVDMAALWSVNGGFNWIYPGSSHNANGHTLHNIYMTDNPYQDAQEIMEYTYGVRPHVLVIINDQAAAHIFGDNILDTIRQHDWVEGNSRGDAVAMSITHVNPLPIIPDILLGNIKIMLI
;
A
#
# COMPACT_ATOMS: atom_id res chain seq x y z
N MET A 1 14.74 13.63 41.90
CA MET A 1 15.07 13.96 40.49
C MET A 1 15.43 12.71 39.69
N ALA A 2 16.43 11.91 40.11
CA ALA A 2 16.87 10.72 39.38
C ALA A 2 15.80 9.61 39.23
N THR A 3 14.96 9.40 40.23
CA THR A 3 13.86 8.42 40.20
C THR A 3 12.73 8.82 39.24
N THR A 4 12.42 10.12 39.18
CA THR A 4 11.43 10.67 38.25
C THR A 4 11.90 10.54 36.79
N LEU A 5 13.18 10.82 36.53
CA LEU A 5 13.78 10.65 35.20
C LEU A 5 13.80 9.19 34.74
N LYS A 6 14.17 8.24 35.61
CA LYS A 6 14.13 6.80 35.30
C LYS A 6 12.71 6.32 34.95
N ARG A 7 11.70 6.80 35.66
CA ARG A 7 10.29 6.49 35.36
C ARG A 7 9.86 7.09 34.03
N ALA A 8 10.22 8.34 33.74
CA ALA A 8 9.91 8.99 32.47
C ALA A 8 10.55 8.25 31.28
N VAL A 9 11.83 7.87 31.38
CA VAL A 9 12.52 7.09 30.35
C VAL A 9 11.88 5.71 30.16
N GLY A 10 11.51 5.03 31.25
CA GLY A 10 10.81 3.75 31.19
C GLY A 10 9.45 3.86 30.47
N ILE A 11 8.68 4.92 30.75
CA ILE A 11 7.40 5.18 30.07
C ILE A 11 7.61 5.45 28.58
N VAL A 12 8.59 6.27 28.21
CA VAL A 12 8.90 6.55 26.80
C VAL A 12 9.29 5.27 26.06
N ALA A 13 10.12 4.42 26.67
CA ALA A 13 10.51 3.15 26.07
C ALA A 13 9.30 2.23 25.82
N VAL A 14 8.37 2.15 26.79
CA VAL A 14 7.13 1.36 26.62
C VAL A 14 6.27 1.93 25.49
N ILE A 15 6.10 3.25 25.41
CA ILE A 15 5.33 3.89 24.32
C ILE A 15 5.95 3.57 22.96
N VAL A 16 7.28 3.67 22.82
CA VAL A 16 7.98 3.35 21.58
C VAL A 16 7.78 1.88 21.19
N VAL A 17 7.91 0.95 22.13
CA VAL A 17 7.68 -0.49 21.87
C VAL A 17 6.22 -0.74 21.46
N LEU A 18 5.26 -0.12 22.14
CA LEU A 18 3.85 -0.28 21.83
C LEU A 18 3.50 0.27 20.44
N PHE A 19 4.05 1.44 20.10
CA PHE A 19 3.89 2.06 18.79
C PHE A 19 4.46 1.15 17.68
N LEU A 20 5.69 0.66 17.84
CA LEU A 20 6.30 -0.27 16.88
C LEU A 20 5.50 -1.56 16.73
N ALA A 21 4.94 -2.09 17.83
CA ALA A 21 4.10 -3.28 17.80
C ALA A 21 2.77 -3.02 17.07
N ILE A 22 2.11 -1.88 17.30
CA ILE A 22 0.88 -1.51 16.60
C ILE A 22 1.15 -1.31 15.11
N THR A 23 2.22 -0.63 14.74
CA THR A 23 2.61 -0.44 13.33
C THR A 23 2.90 -1.78 12.66
N ALA A 24 3.62 -2.70 13.33
CA ALA A 24 3.94 -4.02 12.79
C ALA A 24 2.74 -4.96 12.67
N LEU A 25 1.69 -4.76 13.48
CA LEU A 25 0.45 -5.53 13.46
C LEU A 25 -0.65 -4.87 12.63
N SER A 26 -0.52 -3.59 12.33
CA SER A 26 -1.44 -2.89 11.44
C SER A 26 -1.28 -3.40 10.03
N GLY A 27 -2.40 -3.50 9.29
CA GLY A 27 -2.33 -3.88 7.89
C GLY A 27 -1.50 -2.85 7.10
N ILE A 28 -0.62 -3.35 6.24
CA ILE A 28 0.17 -2.54 5.32
C ILE A 28 -0.70 -2.27 4.10
N LEU A 29 -1.02 -1.00 3.85
CA LEU A 29 -1.67 -0.60 2.61
C LEU A 29 -0.62 -0.55 1.51
N ILE A 30 -0.89 -1.24 0.40
CA ILE A 30 -0.01 -1.30 -0.77
C ILE A 30 -0.79 -0.72 -1.94
N LEU A 31 -0.23 0.28 -2.62
CA LEU A 31 -0.80 0.92 -3.80
C LEU A 31 0.12 0.70 -5.00
N ALA A 32 -0.41 0.10 -6.05
CA ALA A 32 0.24 0.04 -7.37
C ALA A 32 -0.16 1.30 -8.14
N GLN A 33 0.80 2.18 -8.34
CA GLN A 33 0.64 3.46 -9.01
C GLN A 33 0.90 3.30 -10.51
N ASP A 34 -0.03 3.78 -11.33
CA ASP A 34 0.19 3.96 -12.76
C ASP A 34 0.77 5.37 -12.98
N ASP A 35 2.03 5.43 -13.41
CA ASP A 35 2.73 6.67 -13.76
C ASP A 35 2.96 6.85 -15.26
N THR A 36 2.45 5.93 -16.08
CA THR A 36 2.66 5.90 -17.53
C THR A 36 1.76 6.87 -18.30
N GLU A 37 0.66 7.33 -17.70
CA GLU A 37 -0.32 8.21 -18.37
C GLU A 37 0.08 9.70 -18.47
N GLY A 38 1.29 10.09 -18.05
CA GLY A 38 1.84 11.44 -18.26
C GLY A 38 1.10 12.58 -17.53
N GLY A 39 0.21 12.24 -16.60
CA GLY A 39 -0.61 13.16 -15.79
C GLY A 39 -0.39 12.99 -14.28
N ILE A 40 -1.41 13.33 -13.48
CA ILE A 40 -1.42 12.97 -12.05
C ILE A 40 -1.54 11.45 -11.97
N PRO A 41 -0.62 10.74 -11.30
CA PRO A 41 -0.67 9.29 -11.23
C PRO A 41 -2.01 8.78 -10.67
N GLY A 42 -2.45 7.64 -11.18
CA GLY A 42 -3.60 6.90 -10.64
C GLY A 42 -3.16 5.72 -9.77
N VAL A 43 -4.11 5.08 -9.11
CA VAL A 43 -3.90 3.77 -8.47
C VAL A 43 -4.77 2.73 -9.15
N ASP A 44 -4.13 1.78 -9.83
CA ASP A 44 -4.81 0.72 -10.55
C ASP A 44 -5.12 -0.50 -9.69
N MET A 45 -4.27 -0.75 -8.70
CA MET A 45 -4.43 -1.85 -7.78
C MET A 45 -4.06 -1.40 -6.38
N ALA A 46 -4.81 -1.90 -5.41
CA ALA A 46 -4.47 -1.75 -4.01
C ALA A 46 -4.61 -3.10 -3.31
N ALA A 47 -3.88 -3.28 -2.22
CA ALA A 47 -4.04 -4.41 -1.33
C ALA A 47 -3.75 -4.02 0.11
N LEU A 48 -4.44 -4.66 1.03
CA LEU A 48 -4.08 -4.64 2.44
C LEU A 48 -3.34 -5.94 2.76
N TRP A 49 -2.09 -5.84 3.16
CA TRP A 49 -1.31 -6.99 3.62
C TRP A 49 -1.30 -7.06 5.15
N SER A 50 -1.42 -8.27 5.70
CA SER A 50 -1.24 -8.51 7.13
C SER A 50 -0.52 -9.83 7.37
N VAL A 51 0.22 -9.93 8.48
CA VAL A 51 0.99 -11.14 8.84
C VAL A 51 0.11 -12.39 8.90
N ASN A 52 -1.12 -12.27 9.42
CA ASN A 52 -2.03 -13.40 9.62
C ASN A 52 -3.00 -13.63 8.46
N GLY A 53 -3.26 -12.60 7.64
CA GLY A 53 -4.25 -12.65 6.57
C GLY A 53 -3.69 -12.64 5.15
N GLY A 54 -2.38 -12.43 4.98
CA GLY A 54 -1.78 -12.25 3.65
C GLY A 54 -2.32 -11.01 2.96
N PHE A 55 -2.38 -11.06 1.61
CA PHE A 55 -2.91 -9.99 0.77
C PHE A 55 -4.43 -10.05 0.65
N ASN A 56 -5.08 -8.93 0.98
CA ASN A 56 -6.49 -8.70 0.70
C ASN A 56 -6.60 -7.63 -0.39
N TRP A 57 -7.03 -8.03 -1.58
CA TRP A 57 -7.10 -7.15 -2.74
C TRP A 57 -8.24 -6.13 -2.61
N ILE A 58 -7.93 -4.90 -2.98
CA ILE A 58 -8.83 -3.74 -2.93
C ILE A 58 -8.97 -3.22 -4.35
N TYR A 59 -10.22 -3.02 -4.77
CA TYR A 59 -10.50 -2.32 -6.02
C TYR A 59 -10.49 -0.81 -5.75
N PRO A 60 -9.46 -0.06 -6.20
CA PRO A 60 -9.25 1.33 -5.76
C PRO A 60 -10.44 2.25 -6.07
N GLY A 61 -11.12 2.03 -7.20
CA GLY A 61 -12.28 2.83 -7.61
C GLY A 61 -13.56 2.60 -6.77
N SER A 62 -13.66 1.50 -6.03
CA SER A 62 -14.82 1.21 -5.16
C SER A 62 -14.61 1.70 -3.72
N SER A 63 -13.36 1.93 -3.33
CA SER A 63 -13.01 2.49 -2.02
C SER A 63 -13.27 4.00 -1.99
N HIS A 64 -13.84 4.52 -0.91
CA HIS A 64 -14.10 5.94 -0.76
C HIS A 64 -14.08 6.42 0.70
N ASN A 65 -13.86 7.73 0.90
CA ASN A 65 -14.12 8.40 2.17
C ASN A 65 -15.46 9.15 2.14
N ALA A 66 -15.79 9.85 3.23
CA ALA A 66 -17.01 10.64 3.34
C ALA A 66 -17.12 11.78 2.31
N ASN A 67 -15.99 12.23 1.73
CA ASN A 67 -15.95 13.26 0.69
C ASN A 67 -16.04 12.68 -0.73
N GLY A 68 -16.11 11.35 -0.87
CA GLY A 68 -16.15 10.67 -2.16
C GLY A 68 -14.79 10.53 -2.86
N HIS A 69 -13.68 10.87 -2.18
CA HIS A 69 -12.34 10.59 -2.70
C HIS A 69 -12.10 9.09 -2.67
N THR A 70 -11.44 8.56 -3.70
CA THR A 70 -11.16 7.13 -3.84
C THR A 70 -9.66 6.87 -3.83
N LEU A 71 -9.24 5.64 -3.53
CA LEU A 71 -7.83 5.27 -3.67
C LEU A 71 -7.35 5.44 -5.13
N HIS A 72 -8.23 5.24 -6.12
CA HIS A 72 -7.88 5.37 -7.54
C HIS A 72 -7.34 6.76 -7.90
N ASN A 73 -7.95 7.81 -7.36
CA ASN A 73 -7.60 9.21 -7.66
C ASN A 73 -6.91 9.91 -6.47
N ILE A 74 -6.30 9.14 -5.58
CA ILE A 74 -5.82 9.64 -4.30
C ILE A 74 -4.82 10.78 -4.45
N TYR A 75 -4.00 10.75 -5.50
CA TYR A 75 -2.98 11.76 -5.80
C TYR A 75 -3.54 13.09 -6.33
N MET A 76 -4.85 13.18 -6.59
CA MET A 76 -5.52 14.43 -6.94
C MET A 76 -5.95 15.24 -5.70
N THR A 77 -5.77 14.68 -4.50
CA THR A 77 -6.16 15.31 -3.23
C THR A 77 -5.01 16.14 -2.65
N ASP A 78 -5.33 17.08 -1.77
CA ASP A 78 -4.32 17.92 -1.09
C ASP A 78 -3.45 17.10 -0.11
N ASN A 79 -4.00 16.02 0.46
CA ASN A 79 -3.31 15.15 1.41
C ASN A 79 -3.54 13.66 1.12
N PRO A 80 -2.93 13.11 0.05
CA PRO A 80 -3.20 11.74 -0.43
C PRO A 80 -3.00 10.66 0.63
N TYR A 81 -2.09 10.90 1.57
CA TYR A 81 -1.70 9.88 2.54
C TYR A 81 -2.65 9.82 3.74
N GLN A 82 -3.12 10.98 4.19
CA GLN A 82 -4.21 11.05 5.15
C GLN A 82 -5.49 10.51 4.53
N ASP A 83 -5.80 10.91 3.30
CA ASP A 83 -7.00 10.44 2.61
C ASP A 83 -6.97 8.93 2.39
N ALA A 84 -5.81 8.33 2.10
CA ALA A 84 -5.68 6.88 1.98
C ALA A 84 -6.03 6.16 3.30
N GLN A 85 -5.58 6.70 4.44
CA GLN A 85 -5.94 6.17 5.75
C GLN A 85 -7.45 6.32 6.02
N GLU A 86 -8.02 7.49 5.74
CA GLU A 86 -9.44 7.77 5.93
C GLU A 86 -10.34 6.91 5.05
N ILE A 87 -9.97 6.70 3.79
CA ILE A 87 -10.69 5.82 2.85
C ILE A 87 -10.70 4.38 3.37
N MET A 88 -9.56 3.89 3.86
CA MET A 88 -9.46 2.54 4.41
C MET A 88 -10.30 2.37 5.68
N GLU A 89 -10.27 3.36 6.57
CA GLU A 89 -11.07 3.35 7.79
C GLU A 89 -12.57 3.43 7.48
N TYR A 90 -12.95 4.29 6.52
CA TYR A 90 -14.35 4.49 6.13
C TYR A 90 -14.93 3.30 5.38
N THR A 91 -14.25 2.80 4.34
CA THR A 91 -14.78 1.73 3.48
C THR A 91 -14.65 0.36 4.13
N TYR A 92 -13.52 0.10 4.81
CA TYR A 92 -13.17 -1.26 5.26
C TYR A 92 -13.09 -1.40 6.77
N GLY A 93 -13.22 -0.31 7.55
CA GLY A 93 -13.12 -0.36 9.01
C GLY A 93 -11.71 -0.69 9.50
N VAL A 94 -10.69 -0.51 8.65
CA VAL A 94 -9.29 -0.82 8.99
C VAL A 94 -8.43 0.43 8.80
N ARG A 95 -7.62 0.74 9.82
CA ARG A 95 -6.68 1.86 9.78
C ARG A 95 -5.25 1.37 9.54
N PRO A 96 -4.73 1.46 8.30
CA PRO A 96 -3.32 1.18 8.03
C PRO A 96 -2.44 2.26 8.65
N HIS A 97 -1.25 1.87 9.13
CA HIS A 97 -0.22 2.81 9.61
C HIS A 97 1.05 2.76 8.76
N VAL A 98 1.10 1.87 7.78
CA VAL A 98 2.18 1.77 6.80
C VAL A 98 1.56 1.79 5.42
N LEU A 99 2.10 2.66 4.57
CA LEU A 99 1.76 2.77 3.16
C LEU A 99 2.99 2.43 2.33
N VAL A 100 2.82 1.48 1.41
CA VAL A 100 3.80 1.15 0.38
C VAL A 100 3.22 1.53 -0.97
N ILE A 101 3.94 2.35 -1.73
CA ILE A 101 3.58 2.70 -3.11
C ILE A 101 4.61 2.07 -4.03
N ILE A 102 4.16 1.41 -5.09
CA ILE A 102 5.00 0.76 -6.10
C ILE A 102 4.56 1.32 -7.45
N ASN A 103 5.46 1.96 -8.20
CA ASN A 103 5.16 2.41 -9.56
C ASN A 103 5.41 1.35 -10.63
N ASP A 104 5.08 1.66 -11.87
CA ASP A 104 5.21 0.76 -13.02
C ASP A 104 6.65 0.29 -13.26
N GLN A 105 7.64 1.15 -13.00
CA GLN A 105 9.06 0.79 -13.13
C GLN A 105 9.46 -0.30 -12.12
N ALA A 106 9.14 -0.11 -10.84
CA ALA A 106 9.42 -1.13 -9.83
C ALA A 106 8.60 -2.41 -10.10
N ALA A 107 7.35 -2.28 -10.53
CA ALA A 107 6.52 -3.42 -10.87
C ALA A 107 7.13 -4.23 -12.02
N ALA A 108 7.62 -3.58 -13.07
CA ALA A 108 8.30 -4.21 -14.19
C ALA A 108 9.59 -4.92 -13.78
N HIS A 109 10.43 -4.28 -12.96
CA HIS A 109 11.66 -4.89 -12.48
C HIS A 109 11.43 -6.16 -11.63
N ILE A 110 10.36 -6.16 -10.82
CA ILE A 110 10.06 -7.25 -9.87
C ILE A 110 9.27 -8.38 -10.53
N PHE A 111 8.24 -8.05 -11.31
CA PHE A 111 7.26 -9.01 -11.82
C PHE A 111 7.34 -9.23 -13.34
N GLY A 112 8.11 -8.40 -14.06
CA GLY A 112 8.19 -8.37 -15.52
C GLY A 112 7.32 -7.28 -16.15
N ASP A 113 7.65 -6.92 -17.38
CA ASP A 113 6.95 -5.87 -18.13
C ASP A 113 5.46 -6.18 -18.33
N ASN A 114 4.62 -5.15 -18.42
CA ASN A 114 3.18 -5.24 -18.67
C ASN A 114 2.41 -6.08 -17.63
N ILE A 115 2.90 -6.16 -16.40
CA ILE A 115 2.22 -6.91 -15.33
C ILE A 115 0.79 -6.39 -15.08
N LEU A 116 0.58 -5.08 -15.08
CA LEU A 116 -0.75 -4.49 -14.91
C LEU A 116 -1.71 -4.88 -16.04
N ASP A 117 -1.26 -4.84 -17.29
CA ASP A 117 -2.07 -5.24 -18.44
C ASP A 117 -2.40 -6.73 -18.41
N THR A 118 -1.45 -7.56 -17.98
CA THR A 118 -1.67 -9.01 -17.80
C THR A 118 -2.74 -9.26 -16.72
N ILE A 119 -2.72 -8.49 -15.63
CA ILE A 119 -3.72 -8.60 -14.56
C ILE A 119 -5.09 -8.13 -15.06
N ARG A 120 -5.15 -6.99 -15.78
CA ARG A 120 -6.38 -6.47 -16.38
C ARG A 120 -6.99 -7.47 -17.37
N GLN A 121 -6.17 -8.15 -18.15
CA GLN A 121 -6.61 -9.22 -19.05
C GLN A 121 -7.29 -10.36 -18.29
N HIS A 122 -6.66 -10.91 -17.25
CA HIS A 122 -7.28 -11.99 -16.46
C HIS A 122 -8.49 -11.53 -15.64
N ASP A 123 -8.51 -10.30 -15.12
CA ASP A 123 -9.60 -9.76 -14.30
C ASP A 123 -10.81 -9.33 -15.16
N TRP A 124 -10.63 -8.36 -16.05
CA TRP A 124 -11.74 -7.74 -16.79
C TRP A 124 -12.16 -8.52 -18.03
N VAL A 125 -11.20 -9.07 -18.78
CA VAL A 125 -11.51 -9.72 -20.06
C VAL A 125 -11.94 -11.17 -19.84
N GLU A 126 -11.24 -11.88 -18.96
CA GLU A 126 -11.52 -13.29 -18.67
C GLU A 126 -12.49 -13.50 -17.50
N GLY A 127 -12.74 -12.45 -16.70
CA GLY A 127 -13.74 -12.47 -15.64
C GLY A 127 -13.30 -13.20 -14.35
N ASN A 128 -11.99 -13.37 -14.14
CA ASN A 128 -11.48 -13.92 -12.88
C ASN A 128 -11.62 -12.88 -11.76
N SER A 129 -11.58 -13.34 -10.50
CA SER A 129 -11.46 -12.39 -9.40
C SER A 129 -10.10 -11.69 -9.47
N ARG A 130 -10.02 -10.42 -9.04
CA ARG A 130 -8.75 -9.66 -9.05
C ARG A 130 -7.60 -10.41 -8.37
N GLY A 131 -7.88 -11.09 -7.26
CA GLY A 131 -6.87 -11.87 -6.56
C GLY A 131 -6.35 -13.05 -7.35
N ASP A 132 -7.24 -13.77 -8.04
CA ASP A 132 -6.87 -14.86 -8.92
C ASP A 132 -6.13 -14.34 -10.16
N ALA A 133 -6.61 -13.23 -10.74
CA ALA A 133 -5.96 -12.57 -11.86
C ALA A 133 -4.50 -12.18 -11.54
N VAL A 134 -4.25 -11.58 -10.37
CA VAL A 134 -2.89 -11.29 -9.90
C VAL A 134 -2.06 -12.57 -9.74
N ALA A 135 -2.63 -13.59 -9.10
CA ALA A 135 -1.92 -14.86 -8.89
C ALA A 135 -1.57 -15.56 -10.21
N MET A 136 -2.42 -15.44 -11.22
CA MET A 136 -2.19 -15.97 -12.57
C MET A 136 -1.15 -15.16 -13.35
N SER A 137 -1.13 -13.83 -13.19
CA SER A 137 -0.19 -12.95 -13.89
C SER A 137 1.23 -13.05 -13.34
N ILE A 138 1.40 -13.24 -12.03
CA ILE A 138 2.73 -13.34 -11.40
C ILE A 138 3.29 -14.76 -11.61
N THR A 139 4.00 -14.95 -12.72
CA THR A 139 4.68 -16.22 -13.05
C THR A 139 6.12 -16.28 -12.56
N HIS A 140 6.74 -15.13 -12.30
CA HIS A 140 8.08 -14.98 -11.75
C HIS A 140 8.15 -13.76 -10.82
N VAL A 141 9.05 -13.83 -9.84
CA VAL A 141 9.36 -12.71 -8.95
C VAL A 141 10.87 -12.58 -8.84
N ASN A 142 11.39 -11.40 -9.19
CA ASN A 142 12.78 -11.03 -8.98
C ASN A 142 12.87 -10.06 -7.79
N PRO A 143 13.34 -10.51 -6.61
CA PRO A 143 13.43 -9.64 -5.44
C PRO A 143 14.66 -8.71 -5.43
N LEU A 144 15.64 -8.93 -6.32
CA LEU A 144 16.89 -8.15 -6.32
C LEU A 144 16.69 -6.64 -6.53
N PRO A 145 15.75 -6.17 -7.37
CA PRO A 145 15.55 -4.74 -7.62
C PRO A 145 14.85 -3.99 -6.49
N ILE A 146 14.24 -4.67 -5.50
CA ILE A 146 13.44 -4.03 -4.44
C ILE A 146 14.24 -2.94 -3.71
N ILE A 147 15.45 -3.23 -3.24
CA ILE A 147 16.26 -2.25 -2.51
C ILE A 147 16.69 -1.08 -3.43
N PRO A 148 17.25 -1.31 -4.63
CA PRO A 148 17.49 -0.25 -5.59
C PRO A 148 16.26 0.63 -5.88
N ASP A 149 15.09 0.04 -6.09
CA ASP A 149 13.86 0.75 -6.41
C ASP A 149 13.33 1.58 -5.22
N ILE A 150 13.55 1.13 -3.98
CA ILE A 150 13.32 1.96 -2.79
C ILE A 150 14.23 3.20 -2.81
N LEU A 151 15.52 3.01 -3.09
CA LEU A 151 16.50 4.10 -3.09
C LEU A 151 16.28 5.12 -4.22
N LEU A 152 15.75 4.66 -5.35
CA LEU A 152 15.41 5.50 -6.51
C LEU A 152 14.03 6.17 -6.38
N GLY A 153 13.22 5.78 -5.39
CA GLY A 153 11.89 6.34 -5.15
C GLY A 153 10.77 5.71 -6.00
N ASN A 154 11.05 4.61 -6.69
CA ASN A 154 10.09 3.79 -7.42
C ASN A 154 9.21 2.98 -6.45
N ILE A 155 9.78 2.60 -5.31
CA ILE A 155 9.03 2.09 -4.15
C ILE A 155 9.13 3.12 -3.03
N LYS A 156 7.99 3.58 -2.52
CA LYS A 156 7.92 4.50 -1.38
C LYS A 156 7.31 3.77 -0.20
N ILE A 157 7.94 3.85 0.96
CA ILE A 157 7.44 3.27 2.21
C ILE A 157 7.31 4.40 3.21
N MET A 158 6.13 4.54 3.81
CA MET A 158 5.81 5.66 4.67
C MET A 158 4.94 5.23 5.85
N LEU A 159 5.04 5.99 6.94
CA LEU A 159 4.11 5.92 8.04
C LEU A 159 2.97 6.91 7.79
N ILE A 160 1.73 6.45 7.95
CA ILE A 160 0.50 7.21 7.70
C ILE A 160 -0.45 7.15 8.90
#